data_AF-X8JCN3-F1
#
_entry.id   AF-X8JCN3-F1
#
_cell.length_a   1.000
_cell.length_b   1.000
_cell.length_c   1.000
_cell.angle_alpha   90.00
_cell.angle_beta   90.00
_cell.angle_gamma   90.00
#
_symmetry.space_group_name_H-M   'P 1'
#
loop_
_entity.id
_entity.type
_entity.pdbx_description
1 polymer ?
#
loop_
_entity_poly.entity_id
_entity_poly.type
_entity_poly.pdbx_seq_one_letter_code
_entity_poly.pdbx_strand_id
1 'polypeptide(L)'
;MVSVVAKVGAAEQHVQLDLLVPRSMYYYFQCLPGSSSPSSTIATTTATATTKTSTVPTSTKATTTVTGGGTVGPTLLPNYLWIRAVAAPNFHKYLQSYVPGTATDAVLGDASKAGQFAITNGKLTQITPSGALLYANVETRADSTVVKLKVSWQTSSTTSGTFEWSGDALIWTVAGITRPNNAAWLACTDAVEGQVLYANLGPYAYNTPSGCSDQTIHFYNAATADV
;
A
#
# COMPACT_ATOMS: atom_id res chain seq x y z
N MET A 1 40.87 7.00 -25.86
CA MET A 1 41.08 8.18 -25.00
C MET A 1 40.38 9.35 -25.66
N VAL A 2 39.23 9.79 -25.13
CA VAL A 2 38.58 11.02 -25.58
C VAL A 2 38.67 11.98 -24.41
N SER A 3 39.39 13.08 -24.61
CA SER A 3 39.58 14.12 -23.62
C SER A 3 38.59 15.24 -23.92
N VAL A 4 37.73 15.59 -22.96
CA VAL A 4 36.85 16.75 -23.05
C VAL A 4 37.26 17.73 -21.96
N VAL A 5 37.80 18.87 -22.36
CA VAL A 5 38.18 19.96 -21.46
C VAL A 5 36.99 20.90 -21.33
N ALA A 6 36.38 20.96 -20.14
CA ALA A 6 35.46 22.03 -19.77
C ALA A 6 36.19 23.02 -18.85
N LYS A 7 36.25 24.29 -19.27
CA LYS A 7 36.93 25.38 -18.54
C LYS A 7 35.90 26.17 -17.74
N VAL A 8 35.87 25.98 -16.42
CA VAL A 8 35.23 26.89 -15.46
C VAL A 8 36.27 27.16 -14.37
N GLY A 9 36.42 28.42 -13.98
CA GLY A 9 37.60 28.97 -13.31
C GLY A 9 38.08 28.28 -12.03
N ALA A 10 39.42 28.29 -11.91
CA ALA A 10 40.26 28.34 -10.71
C ALA A 10 39.96 27.39 -9.52
N ALA A 11 40.08 26.08 -9.75
CA ALA A 11 40.69 25.12 -8.82
C ALA A 11 40.89 23.78 -9.54
N GLU A 12 42.13 23.30 -9.67
CA GLU A 12 42.43 21.94 -10.17
C GLU A 12 42.02 20.89 -9.14
N GLN A 13 41.10 19.99 -9.50
CA GLN A 13 40.98 18.68 -8.87
C GLN A 13 40.90 17.60 -9.94
N HIS A 14 41.87 16.69 -9.91
CA HIS A 14 41.87 15.46 -10.69
C HIS A 14 40.86 14.48 -10.07
N VAL A 15 39.77 14.19 -10.78
CA VAL A 15 38.84 13.11 -10.42
C VAL A 15 38.95 12.03 -11.48
N GLN A 16 39.45 10.85 -11.09
CA GLN A 16 39.53 9.67 -11.93
C GLN A 16 38.15 8.98 -11.96
N LEU A 17 37.68 8.67 -13.18
CA LEU A 17 36.37 8.09 -13.46
C LEU A 17 36.55 6.59 -13.76
N ASP A 18 36.17 5.70 -12.84
CA ASP A 18 36.10 4.26 -13.11
C ASP A 18 34.65 3.85 -13.44
N LEU A 19 34.43 3.49 -14.70
CA LEU A 19 33.21 2.84 -15.18
C LEU A 19 33.20 1.36 -14.75
N LEU A 20 32.15 0.91 -14.06
CA LEU A 20 31.78 -0.50 -13.99
C LEU A 20 30.25 -0.68 -14.04
N VAL A 21 29.77 -1.36 -15.07
CA VAL A 21 28.41 -1.92 -15.26
C VAL A 21 28.61 -3.27 -15.99
N PRO A 22 27.73 -4.29 -15.88
CA PRO A 22 26.93 -4.78 -14.75
C PRO A 22 27.26 -6.28 -14.45
N ARG A 23 26.75 -6.86 -13.37
CA ARG A 23 26.66 -8.34 -13.26
C ARG A 23 25.31 -8.76 -12.74
N SER A 24 24.54 -9.39 -13.62
CA SER A 24 23.31 -10.14 -13.34
C SER A 24 23.55 -11.17 -12.23
N MET A 25 22.64 -11.27 -11.28
CA MET A 25 22.63 -12.38 -10.34
C MET A 25 21.23 -12.99 -10.27
N TYR A 26 21.06 -14.04 -11.07
CA TYR A 26 20.00 -15.02 -10.91
C TYR A 26 20.17 -15.68 -9.54
N TYR A 27 19.27 -15.40 -8.59
CA TYR A 27 19.13 -16.22 -7.39
C TYR A 27 18.07 -17.29 -7.66
N TYR A 28 18.54 -18.44 -8.14
CA TYR A 28 17.79 -19.69 -8.17
C TYR A 28 18.62 -20.70 -7.38
N PHE A 29 18.20 -21.05 -6.16
CA PHE A 29 18.69 -22.26 -5.51
C PHE A 29 17.56 -22.93 -4.73
N GLN A 30 17.08 -23.99 -5.35
CA GLN A 30 16.27 -25.06 -4.78
C GLN A 30 17.14 -25.82 -3.76
N CYS A 31 16.68 -25.97 -2.52
CA CYS A 31 17.22 -26.99 -1.62
C CYS A 31 16.28 -28.20 -1.61
N LEU A 32 16.80 -29.36 -2.01
CA LEU A 32 16.28 -30.68 -1.61
C LEU A 32 17.45 -31.60 -1.22
N PRO A 33 17.19 -32.64 -0.40
CA PRO A 33 18.00 -32.99 0.77
C PRO A 33 18.96 -34.16 0.55
N GLY A 34 19.97 -34.30 1.42
CA GLY A 34 20.91 -35.42 1.39
C GLY A 34 21.74 -35.55 2.67
N SER A 35 21.44 -36.62 3.41
CA SER A 35 22.03 -37.13 4.65
C SER A 35 23.54 -37.40 4.61
N SER A 36 24.25 -37.23 5.74
CA SER A 36 25.01 -38.33 6.40
C SER A 36 25.82 -37.84 7.61
N SER A 37 25.78 -38.65 8.67
CA SER A 37 26.49 -38.50 9.96
C SER A 37 27.88 -39.15 9.89
N PRO A 38 28.79 -38.86 10.84
CA PRO A 38 29.17 -39.98 11.71
C PRO A 38 29.32 -39.66 13.21
N SER A 39 29.14 -40.77 13.93
CA SER A 39 29.21 -41.14 15.35
C SER A 39 30.51 -40.87 16.13
N SER A 40 30.39 -40.67 17.45
CA SER A 40 31.16 -41.35 18.53
C SER A 40 30.60 -40.97 19.91
N THR A 41 29.85 -41.85 20.61
CA THR A 41 30.21 -42.84 21.66
C THR A 41 30.03 -42.36 23.13
N ILE A 42 28.88 -42.78 23.69
CA ILE A 42 28.55 -43.35 25.03
C ILE A 42 29.05 -42.67 26.33
N ALA A 43 28.09 -42.34 27.21
CA ALA A 43 28.14 -42.67 28.65
C ALA A 43 26.73 -42.86 29.22
N THR A 44 26.51 -44.01 29.86
CA THR A 44 25.28 -44.44 30.55
C THR A 44 25.30 -43.94 31.99
N THR A 45 24.24 -43.25 32.43
CA THR A 45 23.93 -43.11 33.87
C THR A 45 22.43 -43.09 34.13
N THR A 46 22.07 -43.82 35.17
CA THR A 46 20.78 -44.23 35.71
C THR A 46 19.79 -43.09 36.01
N ALA A 47 18.51 -43.41 35.86
CA ALA A 47 17.35 -42.56 36.14
C ALA A 47 17.28 -42.07 37.59
N THR A 48 16.87 -40.81 37.77
CA THR A 48 16.27 -40.31 39.00
C THR A 48 15.11 -39.40 38.61
N ALA A 49 13.89 -39.79 38.99
CA ALA A 49 12.68 -39.01 38.77
C ALA A 49 12.74 -37.74 39.62
N THR A 50 12.69 -36.58 38.96
CA THR A 50 12.39 -35.29 39.60
C THR A 50 11.33 -34.56 38.79
N THR A 51 10.21 -34.32 39.44
CA THR A 51 9.06 -33.55 38.95
C THR A 51 9.53 -32.13 38.60
N LYS A 52 9.63 -31.82 37.31
CA LYS A 52 9.83 -30.45 36.82
C LYS A 52 8.49 -29.86 36.43
N THR A 53 8.05 -28.88 37.22
CA THR A 53 6.98 -27.95 36.88
C THR A 53 7.27 -27.32 35.52
N SER A 54 6.34 -27.49 34.58
CA SER A 54 6.38 -26.87 33.26
C SER A 54 6.13 -25.37 33.41
N THR A 55 7.18 -24.57 33.45
CA THR A 55 7.07 -23.13 33.17
C THR A 55 7.06 -22.96 31.66
N VAL A 56 5.85 -22.83 31.13
CA VAL A 56 5.56 -22.36 29.78
C VAL A 56 6.35 -21.06 29.55
N PRO A 57 7.16 -20.94 28.49
CA PRO A 57 7.70 -19.65 28.12
C PRO A 57 6.52 -18.79 27.66
N THR A 58 6.13 -17.83 28.49
CA THR A 58 5.21 -16.76 28.11
C THR A 58 5.90 -15.98 27.00
N SER A 59 5.50 -16.24 25.75
CA SER A 59 5.74 -15.33 24.65
C SER A 59 5.07 -14.00 25.03
N THR A 60 5.87 -13.03 25.44
CA THR A 60 5.45 -11.63 25.45
C THR A 60 5.14 -11.27 24.02
N LYS A 61 3.84 -11.36 23.66
CA LYS A 61 3.28 -10.72 22.48
C LYS A 61 3.72 -9.26 22.55
N ALA A 62 4.67 -8.90 21.70
CA ALA A 62 4.98 -7.50 21.44
C ALA A 62 3.66 -6.84 21.08
N THR A 63 3.13 -6.04 22.01
CA THR A 63 1.98 -5.21 21.76
C THR A 63 2.52 -4.02 21.01
N THR A 64 2.68 -4.15 19.70
CA THR A 64 2.68 -2.98 18.83
C THR A 64 1.26 -2.43 18.88
N THR A 65 1.02 -1.54 19.85
CA THR A 65 -0.15 -0.67 19.83
C THR A 65 0.02 0.25 18.62
N VAL A 66 -0.43 -0.21 17.45
CA VAL A 66 -0.59 0.69 16.32
C VAL A 66 -1.85 1.49 16.60
N THR A 67 -1.66 2.75 16.98
CA THR A 67 -2.73 3.74 17.02
C THR A 67 -3.02 4.17 15.58
N GLY A 68 -3.81 3.37 14.86
CA GLY A 68 -4.17 3.62 13.45
C GLY A 68 -5.66 3.83 13.31
N GLY A 69 -6.09 4.98 12.77
CA GLY A 69 -7.51 5.24 12.49
C GLY A 69 -7.92 6.68 12.22
N GLY A 70 -6.96 7.52 11.82
CA GLY A 70 -7.21 8.88 11.42
C GLY A 70 -7.97 9.69 12.44
N THR A 71 -8.68 10.70 11.95
CA THR A 71 -9.35 11.67 12.82
C THR A 71 -10.56 11.11 13.56
N VAL A 72 -11.10 9.97 13.11
CA VAL A 72 -12.27 9.30 13.70
C VAL A 72 -11.89 8.42 14.90
N GLY A 73 -10.60 8.09 15.02
CA GLY A 73 -10.05 7.31 16.12
C GLY A 73 -9.60 5.91 15.68
N PRO A 74 -8.78 5.25 16.53
CA PRO A 74 -8.00 4.08 16.12
C PRO A 74 -8.82 2.80 15.98
N THR A 75 -10.11 2.82 16.32
CA THR A 75 -10.97 1.64 16.33
C THR A 75 -12.02 1.75 15.26
N LEU A 76 -12.19 0.67 14.50
CA LEU A 76 -13.15 0.57 13.43
C LEU A 76 -14.58 0.69 13.98
N LEU A 77 -15.35 1.63 13.43
CA LEU A 77 -16.75 1.81 13.75
C LEU A 77 -17.58 0.66 13.16
N PRO A 78 -18.70 0.29 13.78
CA PRO A 78 -19.61 -0.71 13.23
C PRO A 78 -20.04 -0.35 11.81
N ASN A 79 -20.02 -1.34 10.90
CA ASN A 79 -20.36 -1.22 9.48
C ASN A 79 -19.41 -0.36 8.62
N TYR A 80 -18.29 0.08 9.18
CA TYR A 80 -17.21 0.71 8.41
C TYR A 80 -16.08 -0.29 8.16
N LEU A 81 -15.23 0.03 7.18
CA LEU A 81 -14.05 -0.74 6.80
C LEU A 81 -12.85 0.21 6.65
N TRP A 82 -11.66 -0.29 6.94
CA TRP A 82 -10.45 0.32 6.43
C TRP A 82 -10.29 -0.06 4.95
N ILE A 83 -9.57 0.73 4.17
CA ILE A 83 -9.20 0.38 2.80
C ILE A 83 -7.69 0.56 2.67
N ARG A 84 -6.97 -0.47 2.23
CA ARG A 84 -5.51 -0.47 2.13
C ARG A 84 -5.00 -1.03 0.81
N ALA A 85 -3.84 -0.57 0.38
CA ALA A 85 -3.13 -1.13 -0.77
C ALA A 85 -2.47 -2.47 -0.41
N VAL A 86 -2.52 -3.39 -1.36
CA VAL A 86 -1.98 -4.76 -1.22
C VAL A 86 -0.83 -5.05 -2.18
N ALA A 87 -0.32 -4.04 -2.87
CA ALA A 87 0.83 -4.15 -3.77
C ALA A 87 1.93 -3.15 -3.40
N ALA A 88 3.19 -3.52 -3.66
CA ALA A 88 4.31 -2.59 -3.57
C ALA A 88 4.16 -1.45 -4.61
N PRO A 89 4.72 -0.26 -4.37
CA PRO A 89 5.45 0.18 -3.17
C PRO A 89 4.55 0.65 -2.02
N ASN A 90 3.23 0.65 -2.21
CA ASN A 90 2.26 1.19 -1.24
C ASN A 90 1.63 0.12 -0.35
N PHE A 91 2.27 -1.04 -0.21
CA PHE A 91 1.76 -2.13 0.61
C PHE A 91 1.51 -1.63 2.04
N HIS A 92 0.30 -1.90 2.56
CA HIS A 92 -0.17 -1.41 3.87
C HIS A 92 -0.30 0.12 4.00
N LYS A 93 -0.33 0.87 2.90
CA LYS A 93 -0.81 2.25 2.92
C LYS A 93 -2.34 2.28 2.83
N TYR A 94 -2.93 3.18 3.58
CA TYR A 94 -4.37 3.28 3.79
C TYR A 94 -4.98 4.46 3.06
N LEU A 95 -6.14 4.23 2.45
CA LEU A 95 -6.96 5.26 1.86
C LEU A 95 -7.40 6.27 2.93
N GLN A 96 -7.34 7.54 2.58
CA GLN A 96 -7.70 8.66 3.44
C GLN A 96 -7.87 9.93 2.62
N SER A 97 -8.38 10.98 3.25
CA SER A 97 -8.26 12.35 2.74
C SER A 97 -6.84 12.88 2.96
N TYR A 98 -6.28 13.58 1.98
CA TYR A 98 -4.96 14.22 2.10
C TYR A 98 -4.83 15.09 3.36
N VAL A 99 -5.81 15.96 3.60
CA VAL A 99 -6.01 16.59 4.90
C VAL A 99 -7.05 15.76 5.65
N PRO A 100 -6.66 15.02 6.71
CA PRO A 100 -7.53 14.05 7.35
C PRO A 100 -8.89 14.62 7.76
N GLY A 101 -9.97 13.91 7.40
CA GLY A 101 -11.33 14.29 7.75
C GLY A 101 -11.92 15.47 6.96
N THR A 102 -11.32 15.88 5.84
CA THR A 102 -11.79 17.02 5.03
C THR A 102 -11.96 16.68 3.55
N ALA A 103 -12.69 17.53 2.82
CA ALA A 103 -12.94 17.39 1.38
C ALA A 103 -11.70 17.77 0.55
N THR A 104 -10.73 16.86 0.48
CA THR A 104 -9.49 17.02 -0.31
C THR A 104 -9.25 15.82 -1.22
N ASP A 105 -8.12 15.81 -1.94
CA ASP A 105 -7.69 14.65 -2.72
C ASP A 105 -7.64 13.37 -1.86
N ALA A 106 -7.97 12.23 -2.48
CA ALA A 106 -7.82 10.93 -1.87
C ALA A 106 -6.38 10.45 -2.02
N VAL A 107 -5.78 9.96 -0.94
CA VAL A 107 -4.39 9.50 -0.93
C VAL A 107 -4.27 8.15 -0.24
N LEU A 108 -3.21 7.41 -0.57
CA LEU A 108 -2.71 6.30 0.22
C LEU A 108 -1.62 6.81 1.14
N GLY A 109 -1.80 6.65 2.45
CA GLY A 109 -0.88 7.14 3.46
C GLY A 109 -0.76 6.21 4.66
N ASP A 110 -0.18 6.71 5.74
CA ASP A 110 0.06 5.89 6.94
C ASP A 110 -1.24 5.52 7.67
N ALA A 111 -1.21 4.37 8.35
CA ALA A 111 -2.31 3.84 9.16
C ALA A 111 -2.80 4.82 10.23
N SER A 112 -1.92 5.67 10.77
CA SER A 112 -2.26 6.71 11.76
C SER A 112 -3.31 7.70 11.26
N LYS A 113 -3.41 7.89 9.94
CA LYS A 113 -4.35 8.80 9.29
C LYS A 113 -5.44 8.09 8.46
N ALA A 114 -5.51 6.76 8.55
CA ALA A 114 -6.45 5.95 7.77
C ALA A 114 -7.90 6.41 7.94
N GLY A 115 -8.62 6.52 6.82
CA GLY A 115 -10.06 6.76 6.83
C GLY A 115 -10.86 5.50 7.15
N GLN A 116 -12.08 5.67 7.61
CA GLN A 116 -13.05 4.61 7.79
C GLN A 116 -14.17 4.77 6.75
N PHE A 117 -14.50 3.70 6.04
CA PHE A 117 -15.31 3.78 4.83
C PHE A 117 -16.52 2.86 4.83
N ALA A 118 -17.58 3.30 4.17
CA ALA A 118 -18.75 2.48 3.86
C ALA A 118 -19.18 2.73 2.42
N ILE A 119 -19.77 1.70 1.80
CA ILE A 119 -20.42 1.83 0.50
C ILE A 119 -21.93 1.80 0.72
N THR A 120 -22.63 2.84 0.25
CA THR A 120 -24.11 2.90 0.29
C THR A 120 -24.62 3.42 -1.04
N ASN A 121 -25.53 2.67 -1.69
CA ASN A 121 -26.09 3.01 -3.00
C ASN A 121 -25.02 3.34 -4.05
N GLY A 122 -23.95 2.55 -4.11
CA GLY A 122 -22.84 2.74 -5.04
C GLY A 122 -21.92 3.92 -4.72
N LYS A 123 -22.05 4.54 -3.54
CA LYS A 123 -21.20 5.66 -3.10
C LYS A 123 -20.25 5.20 -2.01
N LEU A 124 -18.95 5.35 -2.26
CA LEU A 124 -17.93 5.23 -1.22
C LEU A 124 -17.95 6.50 -0.38
N THR A 125 -18.12 6.33 0.92
CA THR A 125 -18.15 7.42 1.90
C THR A 125 -17.05 7.25 2.93
N GLN A 126 -16.46 8.35 3.36
CA GLN A 126 -15.56 8.42 4.50
C GLN A 126 -16.27 9.15 5.64
N ILE A 127 -16.31 8.55 6.82
CA ILE A 127 -16.83 9.24 8.02
C ILE A 127 -15.78 10.20 8.58
N THR A 128 -16.24 11.35 9.04
CA THR A 128 -15.42 12.41 9.68
C THR A 128 -15.61 12.40 11.20
N PRO A 129 -14.78 13.13 11.97
CA PRO A 129 -14.90 13.15 13.44
C PRO A 129 -16.23 13.71 13.95
N SER A 130 -16.88 14.56 13.16
CA SER A 130 -18.20 15.11 13.49
C SER A 130 -19.36 14.15 13.15
N GLY A 131 -19.06 12.99 12.56
CA GLY A 131 -20.05 12.07 12.01
C GLY A 131 -20.58 12.46 10.64
N ALA A 132 -20.14 13.59 10.07
CA ALA A 132 -20.45 13.95 8.69
C ALA A 132 -19.77 13.00 7.70
N LEU A 133 -20.37 12.85 6.51
CA LEU A 133 -19.85 11.99 5.45
C LEU A 133 -19.18 12.82 4.36
N LEU A 134 -18.00 12.35 3.93
CA LEU A 134 -17.37 12.77 2.69
C LEU A 134 -17.63 11.71 1.62
N TYR A 135 -17.88 12.14 0.40
CA TYR A 135 -18.21 11.27 -0.73
C TYR A 135 -17.02 11.22 -1.68
N ALA A 136 -16.63 10.00 -2.07
CA ALA A 136 -15.61 9.83 -3.11
C ALA A 136 -16.18 10.27 -4.46
N ASN A 137 -15.46 11.17 -5.12
CA ASN A 137 -15.74 11.64 -6.47
C ASN A 137 -14.54 11.33 -7.37
N VAL A 138 -14.78 10.57 -8.44
CA VAL A 138 -13.81 10.29 -9.50
C VAL A 138 -13.97 11.35 -10.59
N GLU A 139 -12.88 11.96 -11.05
CA GLU A 139 -12.99 13.00 -12.07
C GLU A 139 -13.58 12.47 -13.38
N THR A 140 -14.21 13.37 -14.14
CA THR A 140 -14.75 13.01 -15.46
C THR A 140 -13.63 12.91 -16.46
N ARG A 141 -13.68 11.90 -17.33
CA ARG A 141 -12.72 11.74 -18.41
C ARG A 141 -12.92 12.85 -19.45
N ALA A 142 -11.89 13.68 -19.63
CA ALA A 142 -11.94 14.77 -20.61
C ALA A 142 -11.99 14.26 -22.06
N ASP A 143 -11.17 13.24 -22.39
CA ASP A 143 -11.14 12.61 -23.71
C ASP A 143 -10.52 11.20 -23.66
N SER A 144 -10.47 10.52 -24.81
CA SER A 144 -9.96 9.14 -24.93
C SER A 144 -8.46 8.96 -24.69
N THR A 145 -7.69 10.05 -24.61
CA THR A 145 -6.24 10.01 -24.31
C THR A 145 -5.95 10.02 -22.81
N VAL A 146 -6.93 10.44 -21.99
CA VAL A 146 -6.81 10.38 -20.53
C VAL A 146 -6.79 8.91 -20.08
N VAL A 147 -5.74 8.53 -19.36
CA VAL A 147 -5.49 7.17 -18.88
C VAL A 147 -5.62 6.99 -17.36
N LYS A 148 -5.83 8.07 -16.62
CA LYS A 148 -6.04 8.06 -15.17
C LYS A 148 -7.09 9.08 -14.77
N LEU A 149 -7.91 8.76 -13.77
CA LEU A 149 -8.94 9.66 -13.25
C LEU A 149 -8.78 9.85 -11.75
N LYS A 150 -8.51 11.08 -11.30
CA LYS A 150 -8.28 11.43 -9.89
C LYS A 150 -9.49 11.12 -9.03
N VAL A 151 -9.24 10.61 -7.82
CA VAL A 151 -10.24 10.45 -6.76
C VAL A 151 -10.09 11.59 -5.74
N SER A 152 -11.19 12.21 -5.38
CA SER A 152 -11.27 13.31 -4.42
C SER A 152 -12.43 13.11 -3.46
N TRP A 153 -12.39 13.75 -2.30
CA TRP A 153 -13.46 13.76 -1.31
C TRP A 153 -14.27 15.05 -1.41
N GLN A 154 -15.59 14.92 -1.37
CA GLN A 154 -16.52 16.06 -1.44
C GLN A 154 -17.55 15.99 -0.32
N THR A 155 -18.11 17.13 0.08
CA THR A 155 -19.18 17.19 1.10
C THR A 155 -20.56 16.84 0.54
N SER A 156 -20.69 16.69 -0.77
CA SER A 156 -21.92 16.32 -1.47
C SER A 156 -21.74 15.07 -2.32
N SER A 157 -22.78 14.26 -2.39
CA SER A 157 -22.82 13.09 -3.28
C SER A 157 -23.10 13.52 -4.72
N THR A 158 -22.05 13.80 -5.49
CA THR A 158 -22.15 13.91 -6.95
C THR A 158 -22.00 12.53 -7.58
N THR A 159 -22.70 12.29 -8.70
CA THR A 159 -22.62 11.01 -9.40
C THR A 159 -21.40 10.98 -10.31
N SER A 160 -20.32 10.36 -9.84
CA SER A 160 -19.12 10.08 -10.65
C SER A 160 -18.88 8.58 -10.81
N GLY A 161 -19.93 7.81 -11.14
CA GLY A 161 -19.89 6.34 -11.19
C GLY A 161 -20.33 5.66 -9.89
N THR A 162 -19.98 4.37 -9.82
CA THR A 162 -20.44 3.39 -8.82
C THR A 162 -19.25 2.67 -8.22
N PHE A 163 -19.14 2.72 -6.90
CA PHE A 163 -18.19 1.95 -6.10
C PHE A 163 -18.86 0.71 -5.53
N GLU A 164 -18.18 -0.43 -5.62
CA GLU A 164 -18.65 -1.73 -5.12
C GLU A 164 -17.48 -2.58 -4.63
N TRP A 165 -17.80 -3.64 -3.89
CA TRP A 165 -16.84 -4.68 -3.50
C TRP A 165 -16.91 -5.85 -4.48
N SER A 166 -15.77 -6.30 -4.99
CA SER A 166 -15.64 -7.57 -5.71
C SER A 166 -14.71 -8.49 -4.94
N GLY A 167 -15.27 -9.38 -4.12
CA GLY A 167 -14.51 -10.02 -3.05
C GLY A 167 -14.12 -8.96 -2.01
N ASP A 168 -12.82 -8.80 -1.78
CA ASP A 168 -12.26 -7.76 -0.91
C ASP A 168 -11.75 -6.52 -1.65
N ALA A 169 -11.60 -6.59 -2.97
CA ALA A 169 -11.13 -5.48 -3.78
C ALA A 169 -12.20 -4.40 -3.98
N LEU A 170 -11.82 -3.13 -3.81
CA LEU A 170 -12.66 -2.00 -4.20
C LEU A 170 -12.64 -1.86 -5.72
N ILE A 171 -13.82 -1.87 -6.32
CA ILE A 171 -14.00 -1.61 -7.75
C ILE A 171 -14.73 -0.30 -7.99
N TRP A 172 -14.49 0.30 -9.15
CA TRP A 172 -15.23 1.45 -9.62
C TRP A 172 -15.59 1.31 -11.10
N THR A 173 -16.84 1.66 -11.41
CA THR A 173 -17.40 1.65 -12.76
C THR A 173 -18.14 2.94 -13.05
N VAL A 174 -18.20 3.32 -14.33
CA VAL A 174 -19.01 4.45 -14.80
C VAL A 174 -19.49 4.18 -16.22
N ALA A 175 -20.69 4.65 -16.55
CA ALA A 175 -21.20 4.55 -17.91
C ALA A 175 -20.26 5.27 -18.89
N GLY A 176 -20.03 4.67 -20.07
CA GLY A 176 -19.20 5.25 -21.12
C GLY A 176 -17.68 5.02 -20.98
N ILE A 177 -17.22 4.37 -19.91
CA ILE A 177 -15.80 4.00 -19.75
C ILE A 177 -15.70 2.50 -19.46
N THR A 178 -15.23 1.73 -20.44
CA THR A 178 -14.86 0.33 -20.26
C THR A 178 -13.38 0.24 -19.92
N ARG A 179 -13.05 -0.56 -18.89
CA ARG A 179 -11.69 -0.76 -18.40
C ARG A 179 -11.35 -2.25 -18.44
N PRO A 180 -10.09 -2.64 -18.71
CA PRO A 180 -9.67 -4.03 -18.62
C PRO A 180 -9.83 -4.62 -17.21
N ASN A 181 -9.68 -3.77 -16.18
CA ASN A 181 -9.80 -4.15 -14.78
C ASN A 181 -10.43 -3.00 -13.97
N ASN A 182 -11.63 -3.23 -13.42
CA ASN A 182 -12.33 -2.24 -12.60
C ASN A 182 -11.72 -2.03 -11.21
N ALA A 183 -10.89 -2.97 -10.75
CA ALA A 183 -10.13 -2.91 -9.50
C ALA A 183 -8.74 -2.28 -9.65
N ALA A 184 -8.38 -1.80 -10.85
CA ALA A 184 -7.07 -1.21 -11.09
C ALA A 184 -7.01 0.24 -10.59
N TRP A 185 -6.09 0.53 -9.69
CA TRP A 185 -5.88 1.87 -9.16
C TRP A 185 -4.45 2.31 -9.44
N LEU A 186 -4.22 3.61 -9.47
CA LEU A 186 -2.88 4.19 -9.48
C LEU A 186 -2.69 5.00 -8.21
N ALA A 187 -1.48 4.94 -7.68
CA ALA A 187 -0.99 5.79 -6.62
C ALA A 187 0.14 6.65 -7.20
N CYS A 188 -0.08 7.96 -7.30
CA CYS A 188 0.79 8.90 -8.01
C CYS A 188 1.30 10.03 -7.11
N THR A 189 2.52 10.53 -7.38
CA THR A 189 3.17 11.58 -6.58
C THR A 189 3.15 12.97 -7.24
N ASP A 190 2.05 13.37 -7.90
CA ASP A 190 2.06 14.49 -8.86
C ASP A 190 1.12 15.67 -8.55
N ALA A 191 0.13 15.52 -7.67
CA ALA A 191 -0.83 16.59 -7.36
C ALA A 191 -0.67 17.20 -5.95
N VAL A 192 -0.30 16.39 -4.96
CA VAL A 192 0.00 16.80 -3.59
C VAL A 192 1.16 15.97 -3.05
N GLU A 193 1.72 16.35 -1.90
CA GLU A 193 2.68 15.48 -1.21
C GLU A 193 2.00 14.18 -0.78
N GLY A 194 2.45 13.05 -1.32
CA GLY A 194 1.88 11.74 -1.01
C GLY A 194 1.45 10.97 -2.25
N GLN A 195 0.72 9.89 -2.04
CA GLN A 195 0.37 8.92 -3.07
C GLN A 195 -1.10 9.09 -3.43
N VAL A 196 -1.37 10.04 -4.32
CA VAL A 196 -2.72 10.41 -4.75
C VAL A 196 -3.37 9.26 -5.51
N LEU A 197 -4.61 8.94 -5.18
CA LEU A 197 -5.35 7.83 -5.76
C LEU A 197 -6.02 8.25 -7.07
N TYR A 198 -5.84 7.43 -8.10
CA TYR A 198 -6.54 7.55 -9.39
C TYR A 198 -7.14 6.20 -9.80
N ALA A 199 -8.27 6.21 -10.50
CA ALA A 199 -8.72 5.04 -11.24
C ALA A 199 -7.82 4.84 -12.47
N ASN A 200 -7.25 3.64 -12.64
CA ASN A 200 -6.43 3.31 -13.80
C ASN A 200 -7.31 2.97 -15.01
N LEU A 201 -7.28 3.76 -16.08
CA LEU A 201 -8.01 3.43 -17.33
C LEU A 201 -7.14 2.64 -18.32
N GLY A 202 -5.84 2.57 -18.07
CA GLY A 202 -4.88 1.83 -18.88
C GLY A 202 -4.77 0.35 -18.50
N PRO A 203 -3.81 -0.36 -19.12
CA PRO A 203 -3.50 -1.73 -18.75
C PRO A 203 -2.85 -1.77 -17.36
N TYR A 204 -3.38 -2.59 -16.46
CA TYR A 204 -2.82 -2.78 -15.12
C TYR A 204 -1.46 -3.49 -15.19
N ALA A 205 -0.48 -3.00 -14.42
CA ALA A 205 0.88 -3.55 -14.32
C ALA A 205 1.71 -3.52 -15.63
N TYR A 206 1.26 -2.75 -16.62
CA TYR A 206 1.97 -2.54 -17.88
C TYR A 206 1.79 -1.09 -18.31
N ASN A 207 2.85 -0.43 -18.82
CA ASN A 207 2.82 0.99 -19.19
C ASN A 207 2.25 1.90 -18.09
N THR A 208 2.54 1.59 -16.82
CA THR A 208 2.19 2.44 -15.67
C THR A 208 2.72 3.85 -15.91
N PRO A 209 1.90 4.90 -15.79
CA PRO A 209 2.36 6.28 -15.99
C PRO A 209 3.55 6.63 -15.10
N SER A 210 4.48 7.44 -15.62
CA SER A 210 5.63 7.91 -14.84
C SER A 210 5.17 8.63 -13.57
N GLY A 211 5.84 8.36 -12.44
CA GLY A 211 5.48 8.90 -11.12
C GLY A 211 4.26 8.22 -10.47
N CYS A 212 3.72 7.16 -11.09
CA CYS A 212 2.64 6.36 -10.53
C CYS A 212 3.07 4.91 -10.29
N SER A 213 2.37 4.24 -9.39
CA SER A 213 2.43 2.80 -9.20
C SER A 213 1.04 2.18 -9.33
N ASP A 214 0.96 1.03 -9.97
CA ASP A 214 -0.27 0.23 -10.03
C ASP A 214 -0.59 -0.35 -8.66
N GLN A 215 -1.85 -0.28 -8.28
CA GLN A 215 -2.36 -0.75 -7.01
C GLN A 215 -3.68 -1.51 -7.21
N THR A 216 -3.89 -2.53 -6.39
CA THR A 216 -5.22 -2.92 -5.97
C THR A 216 -5.39 -2.49 -4.51
N ILE A 217 -6.58 -2.03 -4.17
CA ILE A 217 -6.92 -1.64 -2.79
C ILE A 217 -8.09 -2.48 -2.30
N HIS A 218 -7.94 -2.95 -1.08
CA HIS A 218 -8.79 -3.98 -0.49
C HIS A 218 -9.34 -3.47 0.83
N PHE A 219 -10.54 -3.92 1.20
CA PHE A 219 -11.00 -3.65 2.55
C PHE A 219 -10.13 -4.38 3.58
N TYR A 220 -10.07 -3.82 4.77
CA TYR A 220 -9.50 -4.45 5.94
C TYR A 220 -10.43 -4.20 7.13
N ASN A 221 -10.77 -5.26 7.85
CA ASN A 221 -11.85 -5.26 8.85
C ASN A 221 -11.37 -5.59 10.28
N ALA A 222 -10.06 -5.55 10.52
CA ALA A 222 -9.56 -5.66 11.88
C ALA A 222 -9.94 -4.42 12.70
N ALA A 223 -9.93 -4.58 14.02
CA ALA A 223 -10.31 -3.52 14.96
C ALA A 223 -9.50 -2.23 14.75
N THR A 224 -8.23 -2.34 14.37
CA THR A 224 -7.31 -1.20 14.16
C THR A 224 -6.64 -1.33 12.80
N ALA A 225 -6.32 -0.21 12.15
CA ALA A 225 -5.42 -0.23 10.99
C ALA A 225 -4.03 -0.72 11.43
N ASP A 226 -3.42 -1.63 10.66
CA ASP A 226 -2.07 -2.17 10.93
C ASP A 226 -0.98 -1.39 10.20
N VAL A 227 0.28 -1.57 10.62
CA VAL A 227 1.48 -1.10 9.91
C VAL A 227 2.16 -2.25 9.19
#